data_AF-A0A450X7W2-F1
#
_entry.id   AF-A0A450X7W2-F1
#
_cell.length_a   1.000
_cell.length_b   1.000
_cell.length_c   1.000
_cell.angle_alpha   90.00
_cell.angle_beta   90.00
_cell.angle_gamma   90.00
#
_symmetry.space_group_name_H-M   'P 1'
#
loop_
_entity.id
_entity.type
_entity.pdbx_description
1 polymer ?
#
loop_
_entity_poly.entity_id
_entity_poly.type
_entity_poly.pdbx_seq_one_letter_code
_entity_poly.pdbx_strand_id
1 'polypeptide(L)'
;QTIETIEGETKMPYVTSVERLAIQRGLQQGLEKGRLEGKLEGKLEGKLEGKLEGKLEGKLEGKREGKREGETEKAATILKRLLVKRFGPLGEATRKRLELATLEQLDLWTDRILDAPTVEAVFEGH
;
A
#
# COMPACT_ATOMS: atom_id res chain seq x y z
N GLN A 1 -20.67 -29.19 -55.67
CA GLN A 1 -21.94 -28.65 -56.22
C GLN A 1 -22.56 -27.54 -55.36
N THR A 2 -22.01 -27.19 -54.19
CA THR A 2 -22.64 -26.23 -53.25
C THR A 2 -22.11 -24.79 -53.32
N ILE A 3 -21.08 -24.53 -54.14
CA ILE A 3 -20.38 -23.22 -54.19
C ILE A 3 -21.04 -22.26 -55.19
N GLU A 4 -21.71 -22.78 -56.22
CA GLU A 4 -22.24 -21.99 -57.34
C GLU A 4 -23.60 -21.33 -57.03
N THR A 5 -24.32 -21.77 -56.00
CA THR A 5 -25.71 -21.34 -55.75
C THR A 5 -25.83 -20.04 -54.92
N ILE A 6 -24.72 -19.37 -54.60
CA ILE A 6 -24.70 -18.17 -53.72
C ILE A 6 -24.49 -16.86 -54.51
N GLU A 7 -24.23 -16.92 -55.82
CA GLU A 7 -23.81 -15.76 -56.63
C GLU A 7 -24.98 -14.92 -57.23
N GLY A 8 -26.18 -15.00 -56.64
CA GLY A 8 -27.41 -14.46 -57.24
C GLY A 8 -27.71 -12.98 -57.06
N GLU A 9 -27.35 -12.33 -55.95
CA GLU A 9 -27.85 -10.97 -55.67
C GLU A 9 -26.76 -10.04 -55.13
N THR A 10 -26.54 -8.95 -55.87
CA THR A 10 -25.59 -7.84 -55.65
C THR A 10 -24.13 -8.11 -56.08
N LYS A 11 -23.85 -7.78 -57.36
CA LYS A 11 -22.51 -7.65 -57.96
C LYS A 11 -21.66 -6.61 -57.22
N MET A 12 -20.81 -7.06 -56.31
CA MET A 12 -19.60 -6.33 -55.89
C MET A 12 -18.43 -6.91 -56.71
N PRO A 13 -17.72 -6.16 -57.57
CA PRO A 13 -16.96 -6.73 -58.69
C PRO A 13 -15.72 -7.60 -58.38
N TYR A 14 -15.26 -7.73 -57.13
CA TYR A 14 -13.94 -8.35 -56.85
C TYR A 14 -13.86 -9.16 -55.55
N VAL A 15 -14.96 -9.60 -54.95
CA VAL A 15 -14.87 -10.47 -53.76
C VAL A 15 -15.66 -11.75 -53.97
N THR A 16 -14.96 -12.76 -54.46
CA THR A 16 -15.40 -14.14 -54.56
C THR A 16 -15.88 -14.65 -53.19
N SER A 17 -16.73 -15.67 -53.18
CA SER A 17 -17.21 -16.31 -51.96
C SER A 17 -16.06 -16.79 -51.04
N VAL A 18 -14.95 -17.20 -51.65
CA VAL A 18 -13.70 -17.58 -50.96
C VAL A 18 -13.02 -16.39 -50.29
N GLU A 19 -12.93 -15.24 -50.96
CA GLU A 19 -12.33 -14.02 -50.38
C GLU A 19 -13.16 -13.48 -49.20
N ARG A 20 -14.50 -13.54 -49.29
CA ARG A 20 -15.38 -13.20 -48.14
C ARG A 20 -15.14 -14.11 -46.94
N LEU A 21 -15.03 -15.41 -47.17
CA LEU A 21 -14.77 -16.39 -46.11
C LEU A 21 -13.38 -16.18 -45.48
N ALA A 22 -12.38 -15.84 -46.29
CA ALA A 22 -11.03 -15.53 -45.82
C ALA A 22 -11.00 -14.26 -44.97
N ILE A 23 -11.67 -13.19 -45.40
CA ILE A 23 -11.79 -11.93 -44.64
C ILE A 23 -12.49 -12.17 -43.30
N GLN A 24 -13.61 -12.91 -43.30
CA GLN A 24 -14.34 -13.22 -42.08
C GLN A 24 -13.51 -14.05 -41.11
N ARG A 25 -12.80 -15.08 -41.60
CA ARG A 25 -11.89 -15.90 -40.78
C ARG A 25 -10.72 -15.09 -40.25
N GLY A 26 -10.09 -14.25 -41.08
CA GLY A 26 -8.98 -13.38 -40.67
C GLY A 26 -9.40 -12.37 -39.59
N LEU A 27 -10.58 -11.76 -39.75
CA LEU A 27 -11.14 -10.85 -38.75
C LEU A 27 -11.42 -11.60 -37.44
N GLN A 28 -12.08 -12.76 -37.51
CA GLN A 28 -12.43 -13.56 -36.34
C GLN A 28 -11.19 -14.05 -35.59
N GLN A 29 -10.17 -14.53 -36.32
CA GLN A 29 -8.88 -14.92 -35.74
C GLN A 29 -8.13 -13.74 -35.13
N GLY A 30 -8.12 -12.58 -35.79
CA GLY A 30 -7.49 -11.37 -35.28
C GLY A 30 -8.15 -10.87 -34.00
N LEU A 31 -9.49 -10.87 -33.94
CA LEU A 31 -10.27 -10.47 -32.76
C LEU A 31 -10.05 -11.44 -31.60
N GLU A 32 -10.07 -12.74 -31.88
CA GLU A 32 -9.86 -13.77 -30.86
C GLU A 32 -8.43 -13.72 -30.30
N LYS A 33 -7.43 -13.58 -31.18
CA LYS A 33 -6.03 -13.43 -30.80
C LYS A 33 -5.79 -12.16 -29.99
N GLY A 34 -6.26 -11.00 -30.46
CA GLY A 34 -6.11 -9.73 -29.75
C GLY A 34 -6.81 -9.72 -28.38
N ARG A 35 -7.98 -10.37 -28.27
CA ARG A 35 -8.68 -10.52 -26.98
C ARG A 35 -7.91 -11.42 -26.01
N LEU A 36 -7.34 -12.52 -26.51
CA LEU A 36 -6.53 -13.43 -25.69
C LEU A 36 -5.25 -12.75 -25.22
N GLU A 37 -4.54 -12.09 -26.12
CA GLU A 37 -3.30 -11.36 -25.83
C GLU A 37 -3.56 -10.23 -24.83
N GLY A 38 -4.52 -9.34 -25.09
CA GLY A 38 -4.84 -8.24 -24.17
C GLY A 38 -5.31 -8.72 -22.79
N LYS A 39 -6.03 -9.84 -22.71
CA LYS A 39 -6.42 -10.43 -21.41
C LYS A 39 -5.21 -11.02 -20.67
N LEU A 40 -4.27 -11.64 -21.39
CA LEU A 40 -3.05 -12.19 -20.81
C LEU A 40 -2.13 -11.09 -20.32
N GLU A 41 -1.86 -10.08 -21.16
CA GLU A 41 -1.05 -8.91 -20.82
C GLU A 41 -1.65 -8.16 -19.64
N GLY A 42 -2.92 -7.74 -19.71
CA GLY A 42 -3.54 -6.99 -18.62
C GLY A 42 -3.57 -7.76 -17.29
N LYS A 43 -3.69 -9.09 -17.33
CA LYS A 43 -3.60 -9.93 -16.13
C LYS A 43 -2.17 -10.05 -15.59
N LEU A 44 -1.18 -10.14 -16.47
CA LEU A 44 0.24 -10.20 -16.10
C LEU A 44 0.70 -8.87 -15.53
N GLU A 45 0.43 -7.78 -16.22
CA GLU A 45 0.75 -6.41 -15.82
C GLU A 45 0.08 -6.07 -14.50
N GLY A 46 -1.24 -6.21 -14.38
CA GLY A 46 -1.95 -5.88 -13.15
C GLY A 46 -1.50 -6.73 -11.95
N LYS A 47 -1.07 -7.99 -12.17
CA LYS A 47 -0.50 -8.83 -11.11
C LYS A 47 0.92 -8.40 -10.71
N LEU A 48 1.73 -8.00 -11.68
CA LEU A 48 3.09 -7.52 -11.45
C LEU A 48 3.08 -6.17 -10.73
N GLU A 49 2.30 -5.23 -11.24
CA GLU A 49 2.11 -3.89 -10.67
C GLU A 49 1.57 -3.99 -9.25
N GLY A 50 0.43 -4.67 -9.04
CA GLY A 50 -0.15 -4.79 -7.70
C GLY A 50 0.77 -5.49 -6.70
N LYS A 51 1.62 -6.43 -7.15
CA LYS A 51 2.61 -7.07 -6.28
C LYS A 51 3.79 -6.15 -5.95
N LEU A 52 4.24 -5.35 -6.92
CA LEU A 52 5.33 -4.40 -6.73
C LEU A 52 4.89 -3.26 -5.82
N GLU A 53 3.74 -2.66 -6.11
CA GLU A 53 3.14 -1.58 -5.32
C GLU A 53 2.89 -2.05 -3.89
N GLY A 54 2.14 -3.14 -3.68
CA GLY A 54 1.85 -3.63 -2.34
C GLY A 54 3.11 -4.00 -1.53
N LYS A 55 4.17 -4.48 -2.19
CA LYS A 55 5.45 -4.76 -1.52
C LYS A 55 6.21 -3.49 -1.17
N LEU A 56 6.19 -2.48 -2.04
CA LEU A 56 6.85 -1.21 -1.81
C LEU A 56 6.14 -0.41 -0.71
N GLU A 57 4.82 -0.30 -0.80
CA GLU A 57 3.98 0.38 0.20
C GLU A 57 4.13 -0.27 1.56
N GLY A 58 3.92 -1.59 1.68
CA GLY A 58 4.04 -2.29 2.95
C GLY A 58 5.45 -2.19 3.57
N LYS A 59 6.50 -2.16 2.74
CA LYS A 59 7.87 -1.97 3.23
C LYS A 59 8.12 -0.54 3.71
N LEU A 60 7.59 0.46 3.00
CA LEU A 60 7.74 1.86 3.37
C LEU A 60 6.96 2.18 4.63
N GLU A 61 5.71 1.75 4.70
CA GLU A 61 4.84 1.94 5.86
C GLU A 61 5.42 1.26 7.10
N GLY A 62 5.72 -0.04 7.02
CA GLY A 62 6.29 -0.78 8.16
C GLY A 62 7.64 -0.23 8.63
N LYS A 63 8.46 0.32 7.72
CA LYS A 63 9.72 1.00 8.10
C LYS A 63 9.46 2.32 8.82
N ARG A 64 8.46 3.10 8.39
CA ARG A 64 8.12 4.38 9.01
C ARG A 64 7.47 4.17 10.38
N GLU A 65 6.52 3.25 10.48
CA GLU A 65 5.84 2.88 11.72
C GLU A 65 6.85 2.33 12.73
N GLY A 66 7.62 1.29 12.36
CA GLY A 66 8.62 0.71 13.26
C GLY A 66 9.72 1.68 13.69
N LYS A 67 10.08 2.64 12.83
CA LYS A 67 11.01 3.71 13.23
C LYS A 67 10.39 4.63 14.29
N ARG A 68 9.15 5.07 14.07
CA ARG A 68 8.43 5.97 14.98
C ARG A 68 8.18 5.29 16.32
N GLU A 69 7.68 4.06 16.31
CA GLU A 69 7.48 3.25 17.52
C GLU A 69 8.80 3.08 18.28
N GLY A 70 9.88 2.67 17.59
CA GLY A 70 11.18 2.50 18.22
C GLY A 70 11.78 3.80 18.77
N GLU A 71 11.49 4.97 18.18
CA GLU A 71 11.87 6.27 18.72
C GLU A 71 11.06 6.60 19.99
N THR A 72 9.74 6.39 19.98
CA THR A 72 8.89 6.61 21.16
C THR A 72 9.25 5.69 22.32
N GLU A 73 9.49 4.40 22.07
CA GLU A 73 9.85 3.44 23.10
C GLU A 73 11.20 3.78 23.75
N LYS A 74 12.17 4.21 22.93
CA LYS A 74 13.48 4.69 23.42
C LYS A 74 13.33 5.95 24.27
N ALA A 75 12.58 6.94 23.80
CA ALA A 75 12.34 8.17 24.54
C ALA A 75 11.65 7.89 25.89
N ALA A 76 10.60 7.06 25.89
CA ALA A 76 9.88 6.64 27.10
C ALA A 76 10.81 5.91 28.08
N THR A 77 11.66 5.02 27.57
CA THR A 77 12.64 4.27 28.39
C THR A 77 13.67 5.21 29.04
N ILE A 78 14.17 6.19 28.29
CA ILE A 78 15.11 7.19 28.81
C ILE A 78 14.43 8.05 29.86
N LEU A 79 13.25 8.59 29.57
CA LEU A 79 12.49 9.43 30.50
C LEU A 79 12.15 8.68 31.79
N LYS A 80 11.72 7.42 31.68
CA LYS A 80 11.49 6.54 32.84
C LYS A 80 12.74 6.42 33.72
N ARG A 81 13.92 6.24 33.14
CA ARG A 81 15.18 6.16 33.89
C ARG A 81 15.51 7.46 34.58
N LEU A 82 15.30 8.60 33.92
CA LEU A 82 15.55 9.93 34.50
C LEU A 82 14.59 10.21 35.66
N LEU A 83 13.30 9.90 35.48
CA LEU A 83 12.28 10.04 36.52
C LEU A 83 12.59 9.18 37.75
N VAL A 84 12.99 7.91 37.54
CA VAL A 84 13.43 7.04 38.65
C VAL A 84 14.66 7.61 39.36
N LYS A 85 15.62 8.16 38.61
CA LYS A 85 16.86 8.70 39.19
C LYS A 85 16.62 9.96 40.00
N ARG A 86 15.69 10.83 39.59
CA ARG A 86 15.44 12.13 40.25
C ARG A 86 14.43 12.01 41.40
N PHE A 87 13.39 11.22 41.21
CA PHE A 87 12.25 11.17 42.13
C PHE A 87 12.06 9.81 42.82
N GLY A 88 12.85 8.81 42.47
CA GLY A 88 12.75 7.46 43.05
C GLY A 88 11.70 6.58 42.36
N PRO A 89 11.26 5.49 43.00
CA PRO A 89 10.40 4.50 42.38
C PRO A 89 9.09 5.09 41.82
N LEU A 90 8.85 4.89 40.52
CA LEU A 90 7.62 5.34 39.88
C LEU A 90 6.45 4.42 40.19
N GLY A 91 5.33 5.01 40.63
CA GLY A 91 4.05 4.34 40.80
C GLY A 91 3.46 3.84 39.48
N GLU A 92 2.47 2.95 39.57
CA GLU A 92 1.86 2.33 38.38
C GLU A 92 1.17 3.34 37.46
N ALA A 93 0.55 4.39 38.02
CA ALA A 93 -0.11 5.43 37.22
C ALA A 93 0.86 6.15 36.29
N THR A 94 2.06 6.49 36.78
CA THR A 94 3.11 7.14 35.99
C THR A 94 3.68 6.22 34.90
N ARG A 95 3.80 4.91 35.20
CA ARG A 95 4.26 3.93 34.20
C ARG A 95 3.26 3.79 33.05
N LYS A 96 1.97 3.68 33.36
CA LYS A 96 0.91 3.64 32.34
C LYS A 96 0.87 4.91 31.50
N ARG A 97 1.13 6.07 32.10
CA ARG A 97 1.23 7.34 31.35
C ARG A 97 2.38 7.34 30.35
N LEU A 98 3.55 6.82 30.72
CA LEU A 98 4.71 6.72 29.83
C LEU A 98 4.48 5.72 28.67
N GLU A 99 3.68 4.66 28.90
CA GLU A 99 3.34 3.68 27.86
C GLU A 99 2.37 4.23 26.81
N LEU A 100 1.48 5.13 27.21
CA LEU A 100 0.47 5.73 26.33
C LEU A 100 0.89 7.09 25.74
N ALA A 101 2.10 7.55 26.07
CA ALA A 101 2.57 8.88 25.70
C ALA A 101 2.98 8.97 24.22
N THR A 102 2.69 10.12 23.59
CA THR A 102 3.23 10.44 22.27
C THR A 102 4.66 10.95 22.37
N LEU A 103 5.38 10.97 21.23
CA LEU A 103 6.74 11.49 21.18
C LEU A 103 6.82 12.94 21.69
N GLU A 104 5.85 13.76 21.31
CA GLU A 104 5.78 15.17 21.67
C GLU A 104 5.55 15.37 23.18
N GLN A 105 4.74 14.50 23.80
CA GLN A 105 4.57 14.50 25.25
C GLN A 105 5.87 14.09 25.96
N LEU A 106 6.56 13.06 25.46
CA LEU A 106 7.83 12.59 26.02
C LEU A 106 8.92 13.65 25.93
N ASP A 107 9.02 14.38 24.83
CA ASP A 107 9.98 15.48 24.66
C ASP A 107 9.69 16.62 25.64
N LEU A 108 8.43 17.05 25.74
CA LEU A 108 8.03 18.12 26.66
C LEU A 108 8.29 17.75 28.12
N TRP A 109 7.97 16.52 28.52
CA TRP A 109 8.25 16.02 29.86
C TRP A 109 9.75 15.89 30.12
N THR A 110 10.55 15.62 29.09
CA THR A 110 12.02 15.58 29.19
C THR A 110 12.58 16.97 29.50
N ASP A 111 12.05 18.04 28.90
CA ASP A 111 12.49 19.40 29.23
C ASP A 111 12.07 19.79 30.67
N ARG A 112 10.82 19.48 31.04
CA ARG A 112 10.28 19.81 32.37
C ARG A 112 10.93 19.03 33.51
N ILE A 113 11.54 17.87 33.22
CA ILE A 113 12.15 17.05 34.26
C ILE A 113 13.30 17.76 34.98
N LEU A 114 13.90 18.80 34.39
CA LEU A 114 14.99 19.53 35.00
C LEU A 114 14.49 20.56 36.02
N ASP A 115 13.35 21.18 35.75
CA ASP A 115 12.83 22.31 36.54
C ASP A 115 11.75 21.90 37.55
N ALA A 116 10.97 20.84 37.27
CA ALA A 116 9.81 20.47 38.09
C ALA A 116 10.20 20.05 39.52
N PRO A 117 9.52 20.45 40.59
CA PRO A 117 9.88 20.02 41.95
C PRO A 117 9.42 18.58 42.28
N THR A 118 8.43 18.05 41.57
CA THR A 118 7.85 16.71 41.81
C THR A 118 7.59 15.97 40.50
N VAL A 119 7.33 14.66 40.58
CA VAL A 119 6.95 13.82 39.43
C VAL A 119 5.70 14.37 38.78
N GLU A 120 4.70 14.74 39.58
CA GLU A 120 3.39 15.22 39.12
C GLU A 120 3.53 16.52 38.31
N ALA A 121 4.38 17.44 38.76
CA ALA A 121 4.64 18.70 38.07
C ALA A 121 5.28 18.54 36.68
N VAL A 122 6.00 17.42 36.43
CA VAL A 122 6.50 17.11 35.08
C VAL A 122 5.35 16.88 34.10
N PHE A 123 4.26 16.27 34.58
CA PHE A 123 3.11 15.87 33.77
C PHE A 123 1.99 16.92 33.72
N GLU A 124 2.11 18.08 34.38
CA GLU A 124 1.05 19.08 34.39
C GLU A 124 0.73 19.64 32.99
N GLY A 125 -0.55 19.77 32.66
CA GLY A 125 -1.01 20.31 31.36
C GLY A 125 -1.15 19.28 30.23
N HIS A 126 -1.02 17.98 30.51
CA HIS A 126 -1.27 16.88 29.59
C HIS A 126 -1.94 15.67 30.25
#